data_AF-A0AB39HH32-F1
#
_entry.id   AF-A0AB39HH32-F1
#
_cell.length_a   1.000
_cell.length_b   1.000
_cell.length_c   1.000
_cell.angle_alpha   90.00
_cell.angle_beta   90.00
_cell.angle_gamma   90.00
#
_symmetry.space_group_name_H-M   'P 1'
#
loop_
_entity.id
_entity.type
_entity.pdbx_description
1 polymer ?
#
loop_
_entity_poly.entity_id
_entity_poly.type
_entity_poly.pdbx_seq_one_letter_code
_entity_poly.pdbx_strand_id
1 'polypeptide(L)'
;MIRCGHYDYIELVCLFRYPIELTLKSGEVMTGVARDTVRNQAREECILLCGETGEALIILDRIHKLKVLVENPHLKEVVLE
;
A
#
# COMPACT_ATOMS: atom_id res chain seq x y z
N MET A 1 -2.17 7.84 -15.16
CA MET A 1 -0.80 7.38 -15.45
C MET A 1 0.02 7.67 -14.21
N ILE A 2 0.04 6.72 -13.27
CA ILE A 2 0.90 6.80 -12.08
C ILE A 2 2.35 6.68 -12.59
N ARG A 3 3.19 7.68 -12.26
CA ARG A 3 4.59 7.76 -12.70
C ARG A 3 5.34 6.52 -12.21
N CYS A 4 6.20 5.96 -13.07
CA CYS A 4 6.94 4.72 -12.85
C CYS A 4 7.66 4.57 -11.49
N GLY A 5 7.92 5.64 -10.74
CA GLY A 5 8.57 5.55 -9.43
C GLY A 5 7.66 5.19 -8.24
N HIS A 6 6.33 5.26 -8.37
CA HIS A 6 5.42 4.91 -7.25
C HIS A 6 5.20 3.40 -7.10
N TYR A 7 5.29 2.66 -8.20
CA TYR A 7 5.19 1.20 -8.18
C TYR A 7 6.35 0.55 -7.44
N ASP A 8 7.56 1.09 -7.58
CA ASP A 8 8.76 0.59 -6.87
C ASP A 8 8.54 0.55 -5.35
N TYR A 9 7.87 1.56 -4.77
CA TYR A 9 7.61 1.58 -3.33
C TYR A 9 6.59 0.54 -2.90
N ILE A 10 5.57 0.30 -3.70
CA ILE A 10 4.54 -0.70 -3.41
C ILE A 10 5.12 -2.11 -3.53
N GLU A 11 5.91 -2.36 -4.57
CA GLU A 11 6.64 -3.63 -4.71
C GLU A 11 7.63 -3.82 -3.57
N LEU A 12 8.34 -2.77 -3.13
CA LEU A 12 9.27 -2.83 -2.01
C LEU A 12 8.57 -3.24 -0.70
N VAL A 13 7.47 -2.59 -0.35
CA VAL A 13 6.76 -2.90 0.91
C VAL A 13 6.15 -4.30 0.88
N CYS A 14 5.68 -4.77 -0.28
CA CYS A 14 5.17 -6.13 -0.46
C CYS A 14 6.30 -7.17 -0.38
N LEU A 15 7.43 -6.91 -1.05
CA LEU A 15 8.59 -7.82 -1.07
C LEU A 15 9.14 -8.06 0.33
N PHE A 16 9.30 -6.99 1.10
CA PHE A 16 9.82 -7.06 2.47
C PHE A 16 8.74 -7.30 3.52
N ARG A 17 7.47 -7.37 3.10
CA ARG A 17 6.30 -7.49 3.97
C ARG A 17 6.32 -6.50 5.11
N TYR A 18 6.49 -5.23 4.77
CA TYR A 18 6.52 -4.18 5.76
C TYR A 18 5.14 -3.93 6.35
N PRO A 19 5.04 -3.70 7.67
CA PRO A 19 3.84 -3.11 8.24
C PRO A 19 3.75 -1.67 7.74
N ILE A 20 2.62 -1.34 7.14
CA ILE A 20 2.36 -0.04 6.56
C ILE A 20 1.02 0.51 7.03
N GLU A 21 0.91 1.83 6.96
CA GLU A 21 -0.30 2.61 7.11
C GLU A 21 -0.62 3.27 5.76
N LEU A 22 -1.84 3.03 5.28
CA LEU A 22 -2.36 3.61 4.05
C LEU A 22 -3.44 4.61 4.42
N THR A 23 -3.28 5.86 3.98
CA THR A 23 -4.35 6.84 3.98
C THR A 23 -5.00 6.84 2.61
N LEU A 24 -6.31 6.61 2.55
CA LEU A 24 -7.08 6.66 1.31
C LEU A 24 -7.48 8.10 0.99
N LYS A 25 -7.81 8.36 -0.28
CA LYS A 25 -8.36 9.63 -0.76
C LYS A 25 -9.68 10.01 -0.08
N SER A 26 -10.40 9.04 0.50
CA SER A 26 -11.59 9.29 1.33
C SER A 26 -11.26 9.83 2.74
N GLY A 27 -10.00 9.83 3.15
CA GLY A 27 -9.55 10.14 4.51
C GLY A 27 -9.53 8.92 5.45
N GLU A 28 -9.96 7.75 4.98
CA GLU A 28 -9.88 6.50 5.74
C GLU A 28 -8.43 6.05 5.89
N VAL A 29 -8.08 5.54 7.06
CA VAL A 29 -6.74 5.05 7.36
C VAL A 29 -6.80 3.55 7.63
N MET A 30 -5.97 2.80 6.92
CA MET A 30 -5.87 1.35 7.01
C MET A 30 -4.45 0.97 7.42
N THR A 31 -4.30 0.08 8.39
CA THR A 31 -2.99 -0.42 8.83
C THR A 31 -2.91 -1.92 8.65
N GLY A 32 -1.77 -2.41 8.20
CA GLY A 32 -1.55 -3.85 8.03
C GLY A 32 -0.21 -4.16 7.40
N VAL A 33 0.09 -5.44 7.25
CA VAL A 33 1.31 -5.90 6.59
C VAL A 33 1.06 -6.02 5.09
N ALA A 34 1.83 -5.28 4.29
CA ALA A 34 1.79 -5.40 2.84
C ALA A 34 2.22 -6.81 2.42
N ARG A 35 1.35 -7.54 1.73
CA ARG A 35 1.58 -8.96 1.42
C ARG A 35 1.91 -9.16 -0.05
N ASP A 36 1.11 -8.56 -0.92
CA ASP A 36 1.25 -8.69 -2.36
C ASP A 36 0.45 -7.58 -3.08
N THR A 37 0.68 -7.40 -4.36
CA THR A 37 -0.19 -6.63 -5.25
C THR A 37 -0.96 -7.57 -6.15
N VAL A 38 -2.28 -7.46 -6.16
CA VAL A 38 -3.16 -8.31 -6.97
C VAL A 38 -4.15 -7.46 -7.76
N ARG A 39 -4.69 -8.02 -8.84
CA ARG A 39 -5.79 -7.38 -9.56
C ARG A 39 -7.13 -7.89 -9.05
N ASN A 40 -8.04 -6.97 -8.75
CA ASN A 40 -9.40 -7.33 -8.36
C ASN A 40 -10.22 -7.82 -9.57
N GLN A 41 -11.49 -8.18 -9.34
CA GLN A 41 -12.40 -8.63 -10.41
C GLN A 41 -12.65 -7.57 -11.50
N ALA A 42 -12.52 -6.29 -11.16
CA ALA A 42 -12.61 -5.17 -12.10
C ALA A 42 -11.27 -4.88 -12.82
N ARG A 43 -10.24 -5.72 -12.63
CA ARG A 43 -8.87 -5.57 -13.16
C ARG A 43 -8.14 -4.32 -12.65
N GLU A 44 -8.61 -3.74 -11.56
CA GLU A 44 -7.92 -2.65 -10.87
C GLU A 44 -6.78 -3.22 -10.03
N GLU A 45 -5.69 -2.47 -9.95
CA GLU A 45 -4.54 -2.85 -9.14
C GLU A 45 -4.84 -2.57 -7.67
N CYS A 46 -4.65 -3.58 -6.83
CA CYS A 46 -4.87 -3.53 -5.40
C CYS A 46 -3.64 -4.00 -4.63
N ILE A 47 -3.43 -3.46 -3.44
CA ILE A 47 -2.52 -4.02 -2.45
C ILE A 47 -3.30 -4.91 -1.48
N LEU A 48 -2.76 -6.09 -1.22
CA LEU A 48 -3.24 -7.02 -0.21
C LEU A 48 -2.56 -6.67 1.11
N LEU A 49 -3.33 -6.16 2.07
CA LEU A 49 -2.90 -5.98 3.44
C LEU A 49 -3.36 -7.15 4.30
N CYS A 50 -2.46 -7.68 5.11
CA CYS A 50 -2.79 -8.67 6.13
C CYS A 50 -2.80 -7.96 7.49
N GLY A 51 -3.97 -7.74 8.06
CA GLY A 51 -4.17 -7.16 9.39
C GLY A 51 -4.61 -8.23 10.41
N GLU A 52 -4.88 -7.80 11.64
CA GLU A 52 -5.31 -8.72 12.71
C GLU A 52 -6.65 -9.41 12.43
N THR A 53 -7.55 -8.72 11.72
CA THR A 53 -8.89 -9.21 11.37
C THR A 53 -8.94 -9.98 10.05
N GLY A 54 -7.80 -10.15 9.37
CA GLY A 54 -7.69 -10.86 8.10
C GLY A 54 -7.10 -10.02 6.98
N GLU A 55 -7.35 -10.46 5.74
CA GLU A 55 -6.83 -9.83 4.53
C GLU A 55 -7.78 -8.76 3.98
N ALA A 56 -7.23 -7.60 3.61
CA ALA A 56 -7.94 -6.48 3.02
C ALA A 56 -7.32 -6.11 1.67
N LEU A 57 -8.17 -5.92 0.66
CA LEU A 57 -7.77 -5.47 -0.68
C LEU A 57 -8.08 -4.00 -0.85
N ILE A 58 -7.03 -3.21 -1.10
CA ILE A 58 -7.14 -1.76 -1.23
C ILE A 58 -6.67 -1.37 -2.63
N ILE A 59 -7.55 -0.70 -3.39
CA ILE A 59 -7.24 -0.23 -4.75
C ILE A 59 -6.15 0.83 -4.68
N LEU A 60 -5.06 0.65 -5.44
CA LEU A 60 -3.89 1.52 -5.43
C LEU A 60 -4.24 2.97 -5.80
N ASP A 61 -5.13 3.16 -6.77
CA ASP A 61 -5.58 4.48 -7.22
C ASP A 61 -6.34 5.27 -6.13
N ARG A 62 -6.90 4.56 -5.14
CA ARG A 62 -7.59 5.16 -3.99
C ARG A 62 -6.64 5.54 -2.86
N ILE A 63 -5.38 5.13 -2.92
CA ILE A 63 -4.39 5.45 -1.89
C ILE A 63 -3.91 6.89 -2.11
N HIS A 64 -3.97 7.68 -1.05
CA HIS A 64 -3.43 9.04 -1.03
C HIS A 64 -2.01 9.06 -0.46
N LYS A 65 -1.76 8.31 0.62
CA LYS A 65 -0.47 8.26 1.30
C LYS A 65 -0.15 6.83 1.75
N LEU A 66 1.11 6.45 1.62
CA LEU A 66 1.69 5.23 2.18
C LEU A 66 2.75 5.61 3.19
N LYS A 67 2.70 5.01 4.37
CA LYS A 67 3.68 5.20 5.43
C LYS A 67 4.16 3.84 5.95
N VAL A 68 5.46 3.68 6.09
CA VAL A 68 6.05 2.46 6.64
C VAL A 68 6.10 2.60 8.16
N LEU A 69 5.58 1.61 8.88
CA LEU A 69 5.50 1.59 10.35
C LEU A 69 6.75 1.02 11.02
N VAL A 70 7.69 0.50 10.23
CA VAL A 70 9.03 0.12 10.69
C VAL A 70 10.04 1.21 10.40
N GLU A 71 11.06 1.28 11.25
CA GLU A 71 12.17 2.18 11.05
C GLU A 71 12.98 1.71 9.84
N ASN A 72 12.79 2.39 8.70
CA ASN A 72 13.47 2.07 7.46
C ASN A 72 14.23 3.33 6.96
N PRO A 73 15.57 3.26 6.82
CA PRO A 73 16.37 4.39 6.34
C PRO A 73 16.08 4.75 4.88
N HIS A 74 15.48 3.84 4.10
CA HIS A 74 15.18 4.04 2.68
C HIS A 74 13.80 4.64 2.42
N LEU A 75 12.82 4.37 3.30
CA LEU A 75 11.43 4.70 3.05
C LEU A 75 10.67 4.94 4.36
N LYS A 76 10.26 6.19 4.61
CA LYS A 76 9.39 6.53 5.74
C LYS A 76 7.94 6.74 5.30
N GLU A 77 7.72 7.62 4.33
CA GLU A 77 6.39 7.91 3.80
C GLU A 77 6.47 8.41 2.36
N VAL A 78 5.42 8.13 1.59
CA VAL A 78 5.25 8.54 0.19
C VAL A 78 3.81 9.00 -0.01
N VAL A 79 3.64 10.14 -0.66
CA VAL A 79 2.33 10.65 -1.10
C VAL A 79 2.16 10.25 -2.56
N LEU A 80 1.03 9.60 -2.87
CA LEU A 80 0.80 8.94 -4.17
C LEU A 80 -0.04 9.79 -5.16
N GLU A 81 -0.64 10.89 -4.68
CA GLU A 81 -1.49 11.90 -5.37
C GLU A 81 -2.58 11.37 -6.33
#